data_AF-A0A3M2DZ14-F1
#
_entry.id   AF-A0A3M2DZ14-F1
#
_cell.length_a   1.000
_cell.length_b   1.000
_cell.length_c   1.000
_cell.angle_alpha   90.00
_cell.angle_beta   90.00
_cell.angle_gamma   90.00
#
_symmetry.space_group_name_H-M   'P 1'
#
loop_
_entity.id
_entity.type
_entity.pdbx_description
1 polymer ?
#
loop_
_entity_poly.entity_id
_entity_poly.type
_entity_poly.pdbx_seq_one_letter_code
_entity_poly.pdbx_strand_id
1 'polypeptide(L)'
;MAAPGALFTRLLAHHKELGLSCEQIEGLLDLSLAYHERQVSLQLEFASITEALEIKWGRIDEVSVAEREELLRRHATLFYEHERLFFDFARRGHALLSDEQIEKAERIYHEEKDDFLRTLHVSLNRAVGPHFRFVQIAEEWDATSVAALRSMEHVPVLE
;
A
#
# COMPACT_ATOMS: atom_id res chain seq x y z
N MET A 1 8.04 -19.85 -2.06
CA MET A 1 7.57 -18.51 -2.45
C MET A 1 7.06 -17.82 -1.19
N ALA A 2 7.59 -16.65 -0.84
CA ALA A 2 7.10 -15.89 0.30
C ALA A 2 5.64 -15.48 0.05
N ALA A 3 4.82 -15.47 1.11
CA ALA A 3 3.40 -15.18 0.98
C ALA A 3 3.16 -13.73 0.47
N PRO A 4 2.19 -13.51 -0.43
CA PRO A 4 1.77 -12.17 -0.81
C PRO A 4 1.31 -11.40 0.44
N GLY A 5 2.02 -10.33 0.79
CA GLY A 5 1.80 -9.56 2.03
C GLY A 5 3.05 -9.39 2.89
N ALA A 6 4.12 -10.16 2.66
CA ALA A 6 5.38 -10.00 3.38
C ALA A 6 6.10 -8.71 2.94
N LEU A 7 6.12 -7.73 3.85
CA LEU A 7 6.91 -6.51 3.73
C LEU A 7 8.38 -6.90 3.43
N PHE A 8 9.02 -6.20 2.51
CA PHE A 8 10.40 -6.47 2.05
C PHE A 8 10.64 -7.71 1.17
N THR A 9 9.60 -8.49 0.81
CA THR A 9 9.79 -9.64 -0.11
C THR A 9 10.49 -9.23 -1.41
N ARG A 10 10.18 -8.05 -1.94
CA ARG A 10 10.83 -7.52 -3.15
C ARG A 10 12.30 -7.19 -2.91
N LEU A 11 12.65 -6.49 -1.83
CA LEU A 11 14.06 -6.24 -1.48
C LEU A 11 14.86 -7.54 -1.36
N LEU A 12 14.26 -8.54 -0.69
CA LEU A 12 14.87 -9.86 -0.51
C LEU A 12 15.02 -10.63 -1.84
N ALA A 13 14.10 -10.46 -2.79
CA ALA A 13 14.21 -11.04 -4.13
C ALA A 13 15.41 -10.46 -4.90
N HIS A 14 15.68 -9.17 -4.74
CA HIS A 14 16.80 -8.47 -5.39
C HIS A 14 18.06 -8.37 -4.51
N HIS A 15 18.20 -9.18 -3.46
CA HIS A 15 19.29 -9.04 -2.47
C HIS A 15 20.70 -9.00 -3.10
N LYS A 16 20.95 -9.77 -4.17
CA LYS A 16 22.24 -9.77 -4.88
C LYS A 16 22.46 -8.48 -5.67
N GLU A 17 21.44 -8.03 -6.38
CA GLU A 17 21.48 -6.81 -7.17
C GLU A 17 21.64 -5.60 -6.25
N LEU A 18 20.94 -5.60 -5.11
CA LEU A 18 21.04 -4.55 -4.09
C LEU A 18 22.33 -4.63 -3.27
N GLY A 19 23.09 -5.72 -3.35
CA GLY A 19 24.31 -5.90 -2.55
C GLY A 19 24.01 -5.96 -1.05
N LEU A 20 22.89 -6.59 -0.65
CA LEU A 20 22.53 -6.73 0.75
C LEU A 20 23.52 -7.65 1.46
N SER A 21 23.98 -7.25 2.64
CA SER A 21 24.77 -8.11 3.52
C SER A 21 23.90 -9.21 4.14
N CYS A 22 24.54 -10.26 4.68
CA CYS A 22 23.80 -11.31 5.40
C CYS A 22 23.04 -10.74 6.61
N GLU A 23 23.65 -9.82 7.35
CA GLU A 23 23.02 -9.13 8.49
C GLU A 23 21.79 -8.31 8.06
N GLN A 24 21.87 -7.61 6.92
CA GLN A 24 20.73 -6.87 6.37
C GLN A 24 19.60 -7.82 5.94
N ILE A 25 19.93 -8.96 5.33
CA ILE A 25 18.94 -9.96 4.92
C ILE A 25 18.24 -10.55 6.14
N GLU A 26 18.98 -10.95 7.17
CA GLU A 26 18.43 -11.46 8.44
C GLU A 26 17.53 -10.43 9.10
N GLY A 27 18.00 -9.17 9.23
CA GLY A 27 17.20 -8.09 9.82
C GLY A 27 15.91 -7.80 9.04
N LEU A 28 15.94 -7.84 7.71
CA LEU A 28 14.74 -7.66 6.89
C LEU A 28 13.77 -8.84 7.03
N LEU A 29 14.26 -10.08 7.15
CA LEU A 29 13.44 -11.26 7.40
C LEU A 29 12.74 -11.18 8.76
N ASP A 30 13.48 -10.82 9.81
CA ASP A 30 12.94 -10.66 11.16
C ASP A 30 11.86 -9.56 11.21
N LEU A 31 12.13 -8.42 10.56
CA LEU A 31 11.14 -7.35 10.43
C LEU A 31 9.91 -7.79 9.64
N SER A 32 10.09 -8.57 8.56
CA SER A 32 8.99 -9.09 7.75
C SER A 32 8.09 -10.03 8.55
N LEU A 33 8.69 -10.92 9.34
CA LEU A 33 7.97 -11.83 10.22
C LEU A 33 7.18 -11.06 11.30
N ALA A 34 7.85 -10.16 12.02
CA ALA A 34 7.21 -9.36 13.07
C ALA A 34 6.10 -8.44 12.52
N TYR A 35 6.27 -7.92 11.30
CA TYR A 35 5.21 -7.17 10.61
C TYR A 35 4.00 -8.07 10.33
N HIS A 36 4.24 -9.26 9.78
CA HIS A 36 3.18 -10.19 9.43
C HIS A 36 2.36 -10.63 10.65
N GLU A 37 3.02 -10.96 11.77
CA GLU A 37 2.34 -11.33 13.01
C GLU A 37 1.43 -10.20 13.54
N ARG A 38 1.92 -8.96 13.50
CA ARG A 38 1.15 -7.77 13.88
C ARG A 38 -0.02 -7.52 12.92
N GLN A 39 0.21 -7.69 11.63
CA GLN A 39 -0.80 -7.49 10.60
C GLN A 39 -1.94 -8.52 10.73
N VAL A 40 -1.62 -9.79 10.95
CA VAL A 40 -2.62 -10.86 11.18
C VAL A 40 -3.46 -10.53 12.41
N SER A 41 -2.84 -10.06 13.49
CA SER A 41 -3.56 -9.67 14.71
C SER A 41 -4.58 -8.54 14.44
N LEU A 42 -4.18 -7.50 13.70
CA LEU A 42 -5.08 -6.41 13.31
C LEU A 42 -6.20 -6.89 12.37
N GLN A 43 -5.90 -7.79 11.43
CA GLN A 43 -6.90 -8.34 10.50
C GLN A 43 -7.95 -9.18 11.21
N LEU A 44 -7.57 -9.96 12.22
CA LEU A 44 -8.51 -10.72 13.04
C LEU A 44 -9.44 -9.78 13.83
N GLU A 45 -8.89 -8.70 14.38
CA GLU A 45 -9.71 -7.70 15.07
C GLU A 45 -10.67 -6.99 14.12
N PHE A 46 -10.19 -6.61 12.93
CA PHE A 46 -11.03 -6.06 11.86
C PHE A 46 -12.20 -6.98 11.53
N ALA A 47 -11.92 -8.27 11.28
CA ALA A 47 -12.95 -9.25 10.96
C ALA A 47 -14.01 -9.37 12.07
N SER A 48 -13.57 -9.40 13.33
CA SER A 48 -14.49 -9.48 14.48
C SER A 48 -15.39 -8.24 14.58
N ILE A 49 -14.86 -7.04 14.33
CA ILE A 49 -15.65 -5.80 14.37
C ILE A 49 -16.62 -5.72 13.19
N THR A 50 -16.18 -6.12 12.00
CA THR A 50 -17.05 -6.18 10.82
C THR A 50 -18.22 -7.14 11.05
N GLU A 51 -17.96 -8.32 11.60
CA GLU A 51 -19.02 -9.27 11.97
C GLU A 51 -19.99 -8.66 13.01
N ALA A 52 -19.47 -8.00 14.05
CA ALA A 52 -20.30 -7.34 15.06
C ALA A 52 -21.17 -6.21 14.47
N LEU A 53 -20.63 -5.46 13.49
CA LEU A 53 -21.37 -4.44 12.74
C LEU A 53 -22.49 -5.06 11.90
N GLU A 54 -22.23 -6.17 11.21
CA GLU A 54 -23.22 -6.88 10.39
C GLU A 54 -24.40 -7.39 11.23
N ILE A 55 -24.14 -7.99 12.40
CA ILE A 55 -25.19 -8.48 13.31
C ILE A 55 -26.15 -7.36 13.76
N LYS A 56 -25.64 -6.13 13.86
CA LYS A 56 -26.38 -4.94 14.30
C LYS A 56 -26.92 -4.12 13.13
N TRP A 57 -26.65 -4.52 11.89
CA TRP A 57 -27.11 -3.82 10.72
C TRP A 57 -28.64 -3.85 10.64
N GLY A 58 -29.27 -2.69 10.42
CA GLY A 58 -30.73 -2.56 10.35
C GLY A 58 -31.47 -2.50 11.69
N ARG A 59 -30.77 -2.61 12.83
CA ARG A 59 -31.35 -2.34 14.16
C ARG A 59 -31.32 -0.84 14.45
N ILE A 60 -32.45 -0.28 14.88
CA ILE A 60 -32.66 1.16 15.04
C ILE A 60 -32.99 1.59 16.49
N ASP A 61 -32.96 0.65 17.43
CA ASP A 61 -33.09 1.00 18.85
C ASP A 61 -31.85 1.78 19.33
N GLU A 62 -32.05 2.67 20.30
CA GLU A 62 -31.00 3.59 20.78
C GLU A 62 -29.74 2.86 21.26
N VAL A 63 -29.90 1.67 21.86
CA VAL A 63 -28.79 0.85 22.34
C VAL A 63 -27.99 0.31 21.14
N SER A 64 -28.64 -0.31 20.16
CA SER A 64 -27.97 -0.82 18.96
C SER A 64 -27.29 0.29 18.15
N VAL A 65 -27.88 1.48 18.10
CA VAL A 65 -27.28 2.65 17.40
C VAL A 65 -26.00 3.10 18.10
N ALA A 66 -26.02 3.25 19.43
CA ALA A 66 -24.84 3.64 20.21
C ALA A 66 -23.70 2.61 20.09
N GLU A 67 -24.03 1.32 20.19
CA GLU A 67 -23.06 0.24 20.02
C GLU A 67 -22.46 0.22 18.61
N ARG A 68 -23.28 0.46 17.57
CA ARG A 68 -22.79 0.55 16.18
C ARG A 68 -21.85 1.72 15.98
N GLU A 69 -22.15 2.87 16.58
CA GLU A 69 -21.26 4.04 16.52
C GLU A 69 -19.88 3.73 17.11
N GLU A 70 -19.83 3.06 18.26
CA GLU A 70 -18.57 2.66 18.88
C GLU A 70 -17.81 1.65 18.01
N LEU A 71 -18.49 0.66 17.45
CA LEU A 71 -17.88 -0.29 16.52
C LEU A 71 -17.33 0.39 15.27
N LEU A 72 -18.04 1.38 14.70
CA LEU A 72 -17.56 2.17 13.57
C LEU A 72 -16.33 3.00 13.94
N ARG A 73 -16.32 3.60 15.14
CA ARG A 73 -15.16 4.35 15.65
C ARG A 73 -13.94 3.44 15.81
N ARG A 74 -14.12 2.25 16.38
CA ARG A 74 -13.04 1.27 16.51
C ARG A 74 -12.58 0.75 15.13
N HIS A 75 -13.50 0.49 14.21
CA HIS A 75 -13.17 0.12 12.83
C HIS A 75 -12.31 1.18 12.12
N ALA A 76 -12.66 2.46 12.27
CA ALA A 76 -11.85 3.57 11.74
C ALA A 76 -10.47 3.62 12.40
N THR A 77 -10.40 3.43 13.71
CA THR A 77 -9.13 3.40 14.46
C THR A 77 -8.23 2.26 13.98
N LEU A 78 -8.77 1.06 13.78
CA LEU A 78 -8.02 -0.06 13.24
C LEU A 78 -7.44 0.21 11.85
N PHE A 79 -8.15 0.98 11.02
CA PHE A 79 -7.66 1.38 9.70
C PHE A 79 -6.39 2.24 9.82
N TYR A 80 -6.43 3.25 10.69
CA TYR A 80 -5.27 4.08 10.99
C TYR A 80 -4.13 3.28 11.64
N GLU A 81 -4.45 2.33 12.53
CA GLU A 81 -3.45 1.45 13.16
C GLU A 81 -2.75 0.57 12.11
N HIS A 82 -3.48 0.03 11.14
CA HIS A 82 -2.93 -0.78 10.06
C HIS A 82 -2.00 0.04 9.14
N GLU A 83 -2.40 1.25 8.77
CA GLU A 83 -1.55 2.16 7.99
C GLU A 83 -0.28 2.55 8.76
N ARG A 84 -0.42 2.94 10.04
CA ARG A 84 0.73 3.29 10.88
C ARG A 84 1.70 2.12 11.03
N LEU A 85 1.19 0.90 11.19
CA LEU A 85 2.00 -0.32 11.27
C LEU A 85 2.87 -0.48 10.01
N PHE A 86 2.30 -0.26 8.83
CA PHE A 86 3.05 -0.34 7.57
C PHE A 86 4.21 0.68 7.55
N PHE A 87 3.93 1.96 7.83
CA PHE A 87 4.96 3.00 7.81
C PHE A 87 6.04 2.79 8.88
N ASP A 88 5.65 2.34 10.07
CA ASP A 88 6.59 2.06 11.15
C ASP A 88 7.58 0.97 10.77
N PHE A 89 7.10 -0.14 10.20
CA PHE A 89 7.97 -1.21 9.77
C PHE A 89 8.77 -0.83 8.53
N ALA A 90 8.18 -0.16 7.55
CA ALA A 90 8.89 0.33 6.37
C ALA A 90 10.08 1.22 6.78
N ARG A 91 9.87 2.17 7.70
CA ARG A 91 10.93 3.02 8.24
C ARG A 91 12.05 2.20 8.90
N ARG A 92 11.71 1.15 9.66
CA ARG A 92 12.71 0.26 10.28
C ARG A 92 13.51 -0.51 9.23
N GLY A 93 12.85 -0.99 8.17
CA GLY A 93 13.53 -1.66 7.07
C GLY A 93 14.46 -0.73 6.30
N HIS A 94 14.01 0.50 6.00
CA HIS A 94 14.86 1.52 5.38
C HIS A 94 16.08 1.86 6.23
N ALA A 95 15.96 1.89 7.57
CA ALA A 95 17.07 2.13 8.47
C ALA A 95 18.15 1.03 8.45
N LEU A 96 17.87 -0.15 7.87
CA LEU A 96 18.86 -1.20 7.66
C LEU A 96 19.66 -1.02 6.37
N LEU A 97 19.24 -0.13 5.47
CA LEU A 97 19.83 0.05 4.14
C LEU A 97 20.67 1.32 4.09
N SER A 98 21.66 1.34 3.19
CA SER A 98 22.31 2.60 2.81
C SER A 98 21.46 3.39 1.82
N ASP A 99 21.70 4.69 1.71
CA ASP A 99 21.03 5.56 0.73
C ASP A 99 21.22 5.03 -0.71
N GLU A 100 22.41 4.54 -1.04
CA GLU A 100 22.72 3.94 -2.34
C GLU A 100 21.88 2.68 -2.61
N GLN A 101 21.65 1.86 -1.59
CA GLN A 101 20.79 0.67 -1.69
C GLN A 101 19.33 1.05 -1.86
N ILE A 102 18.87 2.12 -1.19
CA ILE A 102 17.52 2.65 -1.31
C ILE A 102 17.29 3.18 -2.72
N GLU A 103 18.17 4.06 -3.23
CA GLU A 103 18.08 4.59 -4.60
C GLU A 103 18.08 3.48 -5.65
N LYS A 104 18.87 2.42 -5.42
CA LYS A 104 18.91 1.26 -6.32
C LYS A 104 17.61 0.46 -6.27
N ALA A 105 17.06 0.24 -5.09
CA ALA A 105 15.77 -0.44 -4.93
C ALA A 105 14.63 0.33 -5.59
N GLU A 106 14.59 1.65 -5.40
CA GLU A 106 13.60 2.51 -6.06
C GLU A 106 13.68 2.40 -7.59
N ARG A 107 14.89 2.44 -8.15
CA ARG A 107 15.08 2.29 -9.60
C ARG A 107 14.56 0.95 -10.13
N ILE A 108 14.94 -0.15 -9.47
CA ILE A 108 14.45 -1.49 -9.83
C ILE A 108 12.92 -1.50 -9.78
N TYR A 109 12.31 -0.94 -8.73
CA TYR A 109 10.85 -0.92 -8.60
C TYR A 109 10.16 -0.06 -9.65
N HIS A 110 10.78 1.06 -10.05
CA HIS A 110 10.27 1.88 -11.13
C HIS A 110 10.31 1.13 -12.47
N GLU A 111 11.41 0.47 -12.78
CA GLU A 111 11.57 -0.34 -13.99
C GLU A 111 10.55 -1.49 -14.05
N GLU A 112 10.39 -2.24 -12.95
CA GLU A 112 9.41 -3.33 -12.84
C GLU A 112 7.97 -2.82 -13.01
N LYS A 113 7.65 -1.67 -12.41
CA LYS A 113 6.32 -1.06 -12.51
C LYS A 113 6.04 -0.65 -13.96
N ASP A 114 7.00 -0.04 -14.63
CA ASP A 114 6.85 0.41 -16.00
C ASP A 114 6.67 -0.77 -16.96
N ASP A 115 7.40 -1.87 -16.75
CA ASP A 115 7.25 -3.11 -17.52
C ASP A 115 5.89 -3.79 -17.28
N PHE A 116 5.42 -3.80 -16.03
CA PHE A 116 4.08 -4.30 -15.69
C PHE A 116 2.99 -3.46 -16.36
N LEU A 117 3.07 -2.12 -16.27
CA LEU A 117 2.13 -1.20 -16.89
C LEU A 117 2.10 -1.36 -18.42
N ARG A 118 3.27 -1.54 -19.05
CA ARG A 118 3.37 -1.82 -20.49
C ARG A 118 2.65 -3.12 -20.86
N THR A 119 2.86 -4.17 -20.06
CA THR A 119 2.20 -5.47 -20.26
C THR A 119 0.69 -5.39 -20.09
N LEU A 120 0.24 -4.67 -19.07
CA LEU A 120 -1.18 -4.42 -18.81
C LEU A 120 -1.82 -3.65 -19.95
N HIS A 121 -1.17 -2.59 -20.45
CA HIS A 121 -1.66 -1.80 -21.58
C HIS A 121 -1.88 -2.66 -22.84
N VAL A 122 -0.91 -3.52 -23.18
CA VAL A 122 -1.05 -4.45 -24.31
C VAL A 122 -2.22 -5.41 -24.08
N SER A 123 -2.36 -5.94 -22.87
CA SER A 123 -3.42 -6.90 -22.52
C SER A 123 -4.82 -6.26 -22.58
N LEU A 124 -4.95 -5.03 -22.06
CA LEU A 124 -6.20 -4.26 -22.13
C LEU A 124 -6.57 -3.95 -23.58
N ASN A 125 -5.63 -3.46 -24.39
CA ASN A 125 -5.89 -3.19 -25.81
C ASN A 125 -6.33 -4.44 -26.59
N ARG A 126 -5.83 -5.63 -26.22
CA ARG A 126 -6.30 -6.89 -26.81
C ARG A 126 -7.73 -7.24 -26.36
N ALA A 127 -8.08 -6.97 -25.11
CA ALA A 127 -9.38 -7.31 -24.55
C ALA A 127 -10.52 -6.40 -25.05
N VAL A 128 -10.27 -5.11 -25.25
CA VAL A 128 -11.30 -4.12 -25.65
C VAL A 128 -11.20 -3.66 -27.12
N GLY A 129 -10.31 -4.29 -27.88
CA GLY A 129 -9.73 -3.77 -29.13
C GLY A 129 -10.66 -3.37 -30.28
N PRO A 130 -11.85 -3.94 -30.50
CA PRO A 130 -12.71 -3.43 -31.57
C PRO A 130 -13.38 -2.10 -31.24
N HIS A 131 -13.53 -1.76 -29.94
CA HIS A 131 -14.39 -0.66 -29.49
C HIS A 131 -13.63 0.45 -28.78
N PHE A 132 -12.49 0.14 -28.14
CA PHE A 132 -11.69 1.11 -27.41
C PHE A 132 -10.19 0.85 -27.63
N ARG A 133 -9.42 1.92 -27.77
CA ARG A 133 -7.95 1.88 -27.82
C ARG A 133 -7.40 2.82 -26.76
N PHE A 134 -6.68 2.26 -25.79
CA PHE A 134 -5.93 3.07 -24.85
C PHE A 134 -4.69 3.61 -25.56
N VAL A 135 -4.52 4.92 -25.55
CA VAL A 135 -3.31 5.61 -26.05
C VAL A 135 -2.45 5.96 -24.86
N GLN A 136 -1.17 5.58 -24.90
CA GLN A 136 -0.20 6.06 -23.93
C GLN A 136 0.07 7.52 -24.29
N ILE A 137 -0.36 8.45 -23.45
CA ILE A 137 0.01 9.85 -23.61
C ILE A 137 1.47 9.92 -23.16
N ALA A 138 2.39 10.07 -24.11
CA ALA A 138 3.75 10.50 -23.80
C ALA A 138 3.66 11.97 -23.40
N GLU A 139 3.20 12.24 -22.18
CA GLU A 139 3.29 13.60 -21.65
C GLU A 139 4.79 13.88 -21.41
N GLU A 140 5.39 14.67 -22.29
CA GLU A 140 6.26 15.74 -21.81
C GLU A 140 5.39 16.60 -20.89
N TRP A 141 5.32 16.21 -19.61
CA TRP A 141 4.81 17.08 -18.57
C TRP A 141 5.77 18.26 -18.49
N ASP A 142 5.45 19.35 -19.20
CA ASP A 142 6.15 20.59 -19.00
C ASP A 142 5.92 21.06 -17.55
N ALA A 143 6.82 21.91 -17.04
CA ALA A 143 6.74 22.41 -15.67
C ALA A 143 5.39 23.11 -15.36
N THR A 144 4.70 23.57 -16.40
CA THR A 144 3.39 24.21 -16.36
C THR A 144 2.28 23.23 -15.96
N SER A 145 2.32 22.00 -16.50
CA SER A 145 1.32 20.96 -16.25
C SER A 145 1.41 20.41 -14.82
N VAL A 146 2.63 20.28 -14.28
CA VAL A 146 2.87 19.91 -12.88
C VAL A 146 2.47 21.03 -11.91
N ALA A 147 2.68 22.30 -12.28
CA ALA A 147 2.25 23.45 -11.49
C ALA A 147 0.72 23.59 -11.44
N ALA A 148 0.01 23.27 -12.54
CA ALA A 148 -1.44 23.28 -12.59
C ALA A 148 -2.06 22.25 -11.63
N LEU A 149 -1.52 21.03 -11.56
CA LEU A 149 -2.00 20.02 -10.60
C LEU A 149 -1.75 20.43 -9.14
N ARG A 150 -0.59 21.02 -8.82
CA ARG A 150 -0.31 21.54 -7.47
C ARG A 150 -1.23 22.69 -7.08
N SER A 151 -1.69 23.48 -8.05
CA SER A 151 -2.68 24.55 -7.80
C SER A 151 -4.10 24.02 -7.55
N MET A 152 -4.40 22.78 -7.95
CA MET A 152 -5.67 22.11 -7.69
C MET A 152 -5.73 21.42 -6.33
N GLU A 153 -4.59 21.20 -5.65
CA GLU A 153 -4.54 20.69 -4.26
C GLU A 153 -4.87 21.76 -3.21
N HIS A 154 -5.04 23.03 -3.61
CA HIS A 154 -5.58 24.10 -2.78
C HIS A 154 -7.03 24.41 -3.16
N VAL A 155 -7.91 23.43 -3.01
CA VAL A 155 -9.34 23.73 -2.84
C VAL A 155 -9.51 24.26 -1.41
N PRO A 156 -9.91 25.54 -1.21
CA PRO A 156 -10.19 26.03 0.13
C PRO A 156 -11.33 25.21 0.71
N VAL A 157 -11.10 24.64 1.89
CA VAL A 157 -12.16 24.10 2.75
C VAL A 157 -13.09 25.27 3.02
N LEU A 158 -14.30 25.24 2.46
CA LEU A 158 -15.34 26.20 2.81
C LEU A 158 -15.66 25.98 4.30
N GLU A 159 -15.38 27.00 5.11
CA GLU A 159 -15.85 27.12 6.50
C GLU A 159 -17.38 27.14 6.59
#